data_AF-A0A4R9M7A1-F1
#
_entry.id   AF-A0A4R9M7A1-F1
#
_cell.length_a   1.000
_cell.length_b   1.000
_cell.length_c   1.000
_cell.angle_alpha   90.00
_cell.angle_beta   90.00
_cell.angle_gamma   90.00
#
_symmetry.space_group_name_H-M   'P 1'
#
loop_
_entity.id
_entity.type
_entity.pdbx_description
1 polymer ?
#
loop_
_entity_poly.entity_id
_entity_poly.type
_entity_poly.pdbx_seq_one_letter_code
_entity_poly.pdbx_strand_id
1 'polypeptide(L)'
;MAFIEELNQQGNFLFRWRSYIPGLVLAFSLAYLPFVPLFNGNYKHNLYWLGFCFFISLLGLGVRCFTIGYTPARTSGRNTKQQVADLVNQTGIYSLVRHPLYVGNFLMYLGPVLILRDLPFALVYIMFFYLYYERIIFAEEYFLRGKFDKDYLAWADKTPAFIPRLGGYVKPELPFSFKNILKREYPSLFGIIVVFTIFDLIQVYFQLPYLSIGNKFGIWNLFHTIFFGFGVAFYVLTRLVVKTTKFLDVEGR
;
A
#
# COMPACT_ATOMS: atom_id res chain seq x y z
N MET A 1 -28.77 17.97 -5.69
CA MET A 1 -27.93 17.93 -4.47
C MET A 1 -26.80 18.93 -4.72
N ALA A 2 -26.26 19.60 -3.70
CA ALA A 2 -25.10 20.47 -3.96
C ALA A 2 -23.85 19.61 -4.22
N PHE A 3 -22.91 20.14 -5.01
CA PHE A 3 -21.78 19.37 -5.51
C PHE A 3 -20.86 18.84 -4.40
N ILE A 4 -20.77 19.58 -3.28
CA ILE A 4 -20.01 19.18 -2.09
C ILE A 4 -20.57 17.87 -1.51
N GLU A 5 -21.90 17.75 -1.42
CA GLU A 5 -22.57 16.56 -0.93
C GLU A 5 -22.42 15.38 -1.90
N GLU A 6 -22.44 15.64 -3.21
CA GLU A 6 -22.19 14.61 -4.23
C GLU A 6 -20.76 14.06 -4.13
N LEU A 7 -19.75 14.94 -4.01
CA LEU A 7 -18.36 14.54 -3.82
C LEU A 7 -18.16 13.75 -2.52
N ASN A 8 -18.80 14.17 -1.43
CA ASN A 8 -18.76 13.45 -0.16
C ASN A 8 -19.39 12.04 -0.30
N GLN A 9 -20.51 11.90 -1.01
CA GLN A 9 -21.13 10.60 -1.25
C GLN A 9 -20.25 9.67 -2.10
N GLN A 10 -19.70 10.19 -3.21
CA GLN A 10 -18.76 9.44 -4.05
C GLN A 10 -17.53 8.99 -3.25
N GLY A 11 -16.96 9.88 -2.44
CA GLY A 11 -15.83 9.58 -1.58
C GLY A 11 -16.12 8.50 -0.55
N ASN A 12 -17.28 8.55 0.11
CA ASN A 12 -17.70 7.50 1.05
C ASN A 12 -17.96 6.15 0.36
N PHE A 13 -18.50 6.15 -0.86
CA PHE A 13 -18.63 4.95 -1.66
C PHE A 13 -17.25 4.34 -1.95
N LEU A 14 -16.31 5.13 -2.46
CA LEU A 14 -14.95 4.67 -2.75
C LEU A 14 -14.22 4.21 -1.48
N PHE A 15 -14.39 4.91 -0.36
CA PHE A 15 -13.85 4.52 0.94
C PHE A 15 -14.33 3.13 1.38
N ARG A 16 -15.60 2.82 1.14
CA ARG A 16 -16.17 1.50 1.45
C ARG A 16 -15.56 0.36 0.65
N TRP A 17 -15.23 0.62 -0.61
CA TRP A 17 -14.65 -0.37 -1.52
C TRP A 17 -13.13 -0.27 -1.65
N ARG A 18 -12.49 0.53 -0.77
CA ARG A 18 -11.09 0.92 -0.95
C ARG A 18 -10.07 -0.22 -0.93
N SER A 19 -10.46 -1.35 -0.36
CA SER A 19 -9.63 -2.56 -0.31
C SER A 19 -9.60 -3.34 -1.63
N TYR A 20 -10.59 -3.14 -2.51
CA TYR A 20 -10.77 -3.93 -3.74
C TYR A 20 -10.40 -3.15 -4.99
N ILE A 21 -10.72 -1.85 -5.04
CA ILE A 21 -10.54 -1.01 -6.22
C ILE A 21 -9.07 -0.97 -6.70
N PRO A 22 -8.06 -0.81 -5.83
CA PRO A 22 -6.65 -0.90 -6.26
C PRO A 22 -6.26 -2.25 -6.87
N GLY A 23 -7.00 -3.33 -6.55
CA GLY A 23 -6.81 -4.65 -7.15
C GLY A 23 -7.09 -4.68 -8.66
N LEU A 24 -7.91 -3.76 -9.19
CA LEU A 24 -8.13 -3.61 -10.62
C LEU A 24 -6.84 -3.23 -11.35
N VAL A 25 -6.02 -2.35 -10.76
CA VAL A 25 -4.71 -2.00 -11.32
C VAL A 25 -3.84 -3.25 -11.44
N LEU A 26 -3.80 -4.08 -10.40
CA LEU A 26 -3.03 -5.33 -10.45
C LEU A 26 -3.59 -6.29 -11.50
N ALA A 27 -4.91 -6.38 -11.65
CA ALA A 27 -5.53 -7.23 -12.68
C ALA A 27 -5.17 -6.75 -14.09
N PHE A 28 -5.24 -5.44 -14.37
CA PHE A 28 -4.81 -4.88 -15.66
C PHE A 28 -3.31 -5.06 -15.89
N SER A 29 -2.48 -4.86 -14.87
CA SER A 29 -1.05 -5.12 -14.96
C SER A 29 -0.77 -6.58 -15.29
N LEU A 30 -1.44 -7.52 -14.61
CA LEU A 30 -1.32 -8.96 -14.88
C LEU A 30 -1.77 -9.33 -16.29
N ALA A 31 -2.84 -8.74 -16.79
CA ALA A 31 -3.35 -8.99 -18.15
C ALA A 31 -2.41 -8.43 -19.24
N TYR A 32 -1.72 -7.32 -18.96
CA TYR A 32 -0.77 -6.72 -19.90
C TYR A 32 0.62 -7.38 -19.86
N LEU A 33 0.98 -7.98 -18.72
CA LEU A 33 2.32 -8.53 -18.49
C LEU A 33 2.80 -9.59 -19.52
N PRO A 34 1.95 -10.46 -20.09
CA PRO A 34 2.35 -11.40 -21.15
C PRO A 34 2.92 -10.73 -22.41
N PHE A 35 2.63 -9.45 -22.63
CA PHE A 35 3.11 -8.68 -23.79
C PHE A 35 4.40 -7.91 -23.49
N VAL A 36 4.90 -7.97 -22.25
CA VAL A 36 6.09 -7.24 -21.81
C VAL A 36 7.32 -8.16 -21.92
N PRO A 37 8.27 -7.89 -22.83
CA PRO A 37 9.47 -8.71 -23.00
C PRO A 37 10.41 -8.53 -21.79
N LEU A 38 11.21 -9.55 -21.47
CA LEU A 38 12.20 -9.46 -20.38
C LEU A 38 13.11 -8.23 -20.54
N PHE A 39 13.48 -7.61 -19.43
CA PHE A 39 14.36 -6.45 -19.46
C PHE A 39 15.70 -6.79 -20.12
N ASN A 40 16.09 -6.04 -21.15
CA ASN A 40 17.25 -6.30 -22.00
C ASN A 40 17.30 -7.74 -22.57
N GLY A 41 16.15 -8.41 -22.74
CA GLY A 41 16.07 -9.79 -23.22
C GLY A 41 16.73 -10.83 -22.32
N ASN A 42 17.06 -10.47 -21.06
CA ASN A 42 17.84 -11.31 -20.17
C ASN A 42 17.16 -11.43 -18.80
N TYR A 43 16.97 -12.67 -18.33
CA TYR A 43 16.30 -12.93 -17.06
C TYR A 43 17.03 -12.32 -15.85
N LYS A 44 18.37 -12.32 -15.84
CA LYS A 44 19.17 -11.70 -14.76
C LYS A 44 18.95 -10.19 -14.69
N HIS A 45 18.93 -9.51 -15.83
CA HIS A 45 18.60 -8.09 -15.89
C HIS A 45 17.15 -7.83 -15.46
N ASN A 46 16.23 -8.72 -15.85
CA ASN A 46 14.84 -8.65 -15.40
C ASN A 46 14.71 -8.78 -13.89
N LEU A 47 15.48 -9.66 -13.25
CA LEU A 47 15.51 -9.78 -11.79
C LEU A 47 16.03 -8.51 -11.10
N TYR A 48 17.02 -7.80 -11.67
CA TYR A 48 17.46 -6.52 -11.13
C TYR A 48 16.36 -5.45 -11.23
N TRP A 49 15.65 -5.39 -12.35
CA TRP A 49 14.51 -4.49 -12.51
C TRP A 49 13.37 -4.84 -11.55
N LEU A 50 13.06 -6.13 -11.41
CA LEU A 50 12.05 -6.64 -10.48
C LEU A 50 12.43 -6.28 -9.04
N GLY A 51 13.71 -6.43 -8.67
CA GLY A 51 14.25 -6.03 -7.38
C GLY A 51 14.11 -4.53 -7.10
N PHE A 52 14.36 -3.68 -8.09
CA PHE A 52 14.10 -2.24 -7.99
C PHE A 52 12.61 -1.94 -7.77
N CYS A 53 11.72 -2.55 -8.57
CA CYS A 53 10.28 -2.40 -8.42
C CYS A 53 9.80 -2.87 -7.03
N PHE A 54 10.34 -3.99 -6.54
CA PHE A 54 10.05 -4.53 -5.22
C PHE A 54 10.48 -3.59 -4.11
N PHE A 55 11.67 -2.98 -4.26
CA PHE A 55 12.15 -1.96 -3.34
C PHE A 55 11.22 -0.74 -3.27
N ILE A 56 10.68 -0.26 -4.40
CA ILE A 56 9.66 0.81 -4.41
C ILE A 56 8.42 0.40 -3.60
N SER A 57 7.93 -0.83 -3.76
CA SER A 57 6.80 -1.31 -2.96
C SER A 57 7.14 -1.42 -1.47
N LEU A 58 8.37 -1.82 -1.13
CA LEU A 58 8.86 -1.84 0.25
C LEU A 58 9.00 -0.44 0.86
N LEU A 59 9.39 0.58 0.08
CA LEU A 59 9.37 1.97 0.54
C LEU A 59 7.95 2.41 0.90
N GLY A 60 6.96 2.05 0.07
CA GLY A 60 5.55 2.28 0.37
C GLY A 60 5.09 1.59 1.66
N LEU A 61 5.47 0.33 1.84
CA LEU A 61 5.23 -0.40 3.09
C LEU A 61 5.94 0.26 4.27
N GLY A 62 7.17 0.75 4.08
CA GLY A 62 7.95 1.48 5.07
C GLY A 62 7.23 2.73 5.57
N VAL A 63 6.67 3.54 4.66
CA VAL A 63 5.84 4.71 5.00
C VAL A 63 4.63 4.29 5.84
N ARG A 64 3.93 3.20 5.46
CA ARG A 64 2.80 2.68 6.24
C ARG A 64 3.22 2.18 7.62
N CYS A 65 4.29 1.41 7.70
CA CYS A 65 4.84 0.90 8.96
C CYS A 65 5.23 2.05 9.88
N PHE A 66 5.92 3.08 9.36
CA PHE A 66 6.28 4.26 10.14
C PHE A 66 5.04 5.00 10.68
N THR A 67 4.02 5.17 9.83
CA THR A 67 2.74 5.77 10.23
C THR A 67 2.05 4.96 11.35
N ILE A 68 1.91 3.66 11.15
CA ILE A 68 1.19 2.74 12.05
C ILE A 68 1.94 2.54 13.37
N GLY A 69 3.27 2.59 13.35
CA GLY A 69 4.10 2.49 14.55
C GLY A 69 3.80 3.58 15.59
N TYR A 70 3.33 4.75 15.14
CA TYR A 70 2.96 5.87 16.02
C TYR A 70 1.45 6.09 16.17
N THR A 71 0.63 5.45 15.33
CA THR A 71 -0.83 5.68 15.29
C THR A 71 -1.52 5.26 16.60
N PRO A 72 -2.29 6.15 17.25
CA PRO A 72 -3.19 5.81 18.36
C PRO A 72 -4.37 4.93 17.92
N ALA A 73 -4.99 4.24 18.85
CA ALA A 73 -6.23 3.51 18.59
C ALA A 73 -7.30 4.42 17.96
N ARG A 74 -8.12 3.86 17.07
CA ARG A 74 -9.35 4.50 16.54
C ARG A 74 -9.16 5.86 15.82
N THR A 75 -7.98 6.11 15.24
CA THR A 75 -7.72 7.31 14.42
C THR A 75 -7.36 7.01 12.97
N SER A 76 -6.76 5.85 12.71
CA SER A 76 -6.40 5.41 11.36
C SER A 76 -6.57 3.90 11.23
N GLY A 77 -7.79 3.42 11.49
CA GLY A 77 -8.15 2.01 11.45
C GLY A 77 -8.37 1.45 10.04
N ARG A 78 -8.62 0.14 9.96
CA ARG A 78 -8.99 -0.57 8.71
C ARG A 78 -10.51 -0.56 8.45
N ASN A 79 -11.25 0.33 9.09
CA ASN A 79 -12.70 0.44 8.93
C ASN A 79 -13.01 0.84 7.49
N THR A 80 -13.96 0.17 6.86
CA THR A 80 -14.42 0.53 5.49
C THR A 80 -15.87 0.97 5.49
N LYS A 81 -16.68 0.58 6.47
CA LYS A 81 -18.11 0.93 6.48
C LYS A 81 -18.38 2.40 6.80
N GLN A 82 -17.57 3.01 7.64
CA GLN A 82 -17.72 4.39 8.08
C GLN A 82 -16.39 4.98 8.54
N GLN A 83 -16.31 6.31 8.52
CA GLN A 83 -15.19 7.05 9.08
C GLN A 83 -15.20 6.95 10.61
N VAL A 84 -14.02 6.73 11.19
CA VAL A 84 -13.82 6.65 12.64
C VAL A 84 -12.53 7.35 12.98
N ALA A 85 -12.63 8.43 13.74
CA ALA A 85 -11.51 9.16 14.32
C ALA A 85 -11.91 9.68 15.69
N ASP A 86 -11.21 9.26 16.75
CA ASP A 86 -11.43 9.81 18.10
C ASP A 86 -10.64 11.11 18.33
N LEU A 87 -9.56 11.32 17.57
CA LEU A 87 -8.77 12.55 17.53
C LEU A 87 -8.20 12.79 16.12
N VAL A 88 -7.73 14.02 15.88
CA VAL A 88 -6.98 14.38 14.67
C VAL A 88 -5.50 14.04 14.91
N ASN A 89 -4.92 13.17 14.09
CA ASN A 89 -3.48 12.89 14.17
C ASN A 89 -2.70 14.09 13.60
N GLN A 90 -1.90 14.75 14.44
CA GLN A 90 -1.12 15.94 14.05
C GLN A 90 0.39 15.78 14.21
N THR A 91 0.84 14.66 14.79
CA THR A 91 2.24 14.40 15.13
C THR A 91 2.81 13.24 14.31
N GLY A 92 4.13 13.07 14.37
CA GLY A 92 4.84 12.08 13.57
C GLY A 92 4.76 12.43 12.09
N ILE A 93 4.57 11.42 11.25
CA ILE A 93 4.42 11.64 9.81
C ILE A 93 3.20 12.48 9.44
N TYR A 94 2.14 12.51 10.29
CA TYR A 94 0.99 13.39 10.09
C TYR A 94 1.31 14.88 10.31
N SER A 95 2.47 15.21 10.89
CA SER A 95 2.97 16.58 10.90
C SER A 95 3.62 16.99 9.58
N LEU A 96 3.92 16.04 8.69
CA LEU A 96 4.60 16.29 7.41
C LEU A 96 3.64 16.18 6.22
N VAL A 97 2.63 15.32 6.30
CA VAL A 97 1.65 15.08 5.25
C VAL A 97 0.32 14.61 5.87
N ARG A 98 -0.82 15.04 5.33
CA ARG A 98 -2.14 14.69 5.89
C ARG A 98 -2.53 13.23 5.66
N HIS A 99 -2.12 12.64 4.53
CA HIS A 99 -2.56 11.30 4.11
C HIS A 99 -1.41 10.30 3.86
N PRO A 100 -0.53 10.07 4.85
CA PRO A 100 0.68 9.25 4.69
C PRO A 100 0.39 7.78 4.32
N LEU A 101 -0.72 7.21 4.80
CA LEU A 101 -1.12 5.84 4.45
C LEU A 101 -1.46 5.70 2.96
N TYR A 102 -1.99 6.75 2.33
CA TYR A 102 -2.31 6.78 0.91
C TYR A 102 -1.07 6.99 0.06
N VAL A 103 -0.10 7.79 0.53
CA VAL A 103 1.24 7.87 -0.07
C VAL A 103 1.91 6.49 -0.05
N GLY A 104 1.88 5.80 1.10
CA GLY A 104 2.44 4.46 1.22
C GLY A 104 1.76 3.44 0.30
N ASN A 105 0.43 3.48 0.19
CA ASN A 105 -0.31 2.63 -0.76
C ASN A 105 0.06 2.93 -2.21
N PHE A 106 0.13 4.19 -2.59
CA PHE A 106 0.52 4.59 -3.94
C PHE A 106 1.89 4.01 -4.31
N LEU A 107 2.87 4.05 -3.42
CA LEU A 107 4.19 3.45 -3.68
C LEU A 107 4.15 1.92 -3.72
N MET A 108 3.34 1.27 -2.86
CA MET A 108 3.15 -0.18 -2.88
C MET A 108 2.65 -0.70 -4.23
N TYR A 109 1.66 -0.04 -4.84
CA TYR A 109 1.10 -0.42 -6.14
C TYR A 109 1.92 0.10 -7.33
N LEU A 110 2.71 1.16 -7.14
CA LEU A 110 3.61 1.67 -8.18
C LEU A 110 4.67 0.63 -8.56
N GLY A 111 5.20 -0.13 -7.61
CA GLY A 111 6.19 -1.19 -7.89
C GLY A 111 5.73 -2.18 -8.98
N PRO A 112 4.61 -2.90 -8.81
CA PRO A 112 4.07 -3.79 -9.84
C PRO A 112 3.76 -3.11 -11.17
N VAL A 113 3.35 -1.83 -11.17
CA VAL A 113 3.12 -1.05 -12.38
C VAL A 113 4.43 -0.79 -13.14
N LEU A 114 5.51 -0.45 -12.43
CA LEU A 114 6.82 -0.21 -13.04
C LEU A 114 7.44 -1.48 -13.65
N ILE A 115 7.01 -2.68 -13.24
CA ILE A 115 7.44 -3.94 -13.88
C ILE A 115 7.12 -3.92 -15.38
N LEU A 116 6.01 -3.30 -15.77
CA LEU A 116 5.55 -3.24 -17.17
C LEU A 116 6.47 -2.40 -18.06
N ARG A 117 7.29 -1.51 -17.49
CA ARG A 117 8.18 -0.59 -18.22
C ARG A 117 7.46 0.26 -19.28
N ASP A 118 6.18 0.53 -19.05
CA ASP A 118 5.32 1.28 -19.95
C ASP A 118 4.96 2.63 -19.31
N LEU A 119 5.56 3.71 -19.84
CA LEU A 119 5.36 5.06 -19.31
C LEU A 119 3.88 5.51 -19.43
N PRO A 120 3.19 5.33 -20.56
CA PRO A 120 1.75 5.64 -20.64
C PRO A 120 0.91 4.94 -19.57
N PHE A 121 1.12 3.64 -19.36
CA PHE A 121 0.42 2.89 -18.32
C PHE A 121 0.72 3.44 -16.92
N ALA A 122 1.98 3.78 -16.63
CA ALA A 122 2.36 4.41 -15.37
C ALA A 122 1.70 5.79 -15.16
N LEU A 123 1.57 6.60 -16.22
CA LEU A 123 0.86 7.88 -16.16
C LEU A 123 -0.64 7.69 -15.91
N VAL A 124 -1.28 6.73 -16.57
CA VAL A 124 -2.68 6.36 -16.32
C VAL A 124 -2.87 5.92 -14.87
N TYR A 125 -1.95 5.11 -14.35
CA TYR A 125 -1.93 4.69 -12.95
C TYR A 125 -1.85 5.89 -12.00
N ILE A 126 -0.94 6.84 -12.24
CA ILE A 126 -0.78 8.05 -11.42
C ILE A 126 -2.07 8.88 -11.42
N MET A 127 -2.65 9.11 -12.59
CA MET A 127 -3.89 9.87 -12.74
C MET A 127 -5.06 9.17 -12.04
N PHE A 128 -5.20 7.86 -12.23
CA PHE A 128 -6.22 7.04 -11.55
C PHE A 128 -6.07 7.14 -10.03
N PHE A 129 -4.87 6.94 -9.49
CA PHE A 129 -4.62 7.01 -8.04
C PHE A 129 -4.88 8.40 -7.48
N TYR A 130 -4.55 9.46 -8.23
CA TYR A 130 -4.83 10.84 -7.83
C TYR A 130 -6.34 11.08 -7.70
N LEU A 131 -7.12 10.84 -8.75
CA LEU A 131 -8.57 11.03 -8.75
C LEU A 131 -9.28 10.14 -7.73
N TYR A 132 -8.84 8.89 -7.60
CA TYR A 132 -9.38 7.93 -6.66
C TYR A 132 -9.17 8.37 -5.21
N TYR A 133 -7.94 8.73 -4.82
CA TYR A 133 -7.67 9.17 -3.46
C TYR A 133 -8.20 10.56 -3.17
N GLU A 134 -8.22 11.47 -4.14
CA GLU A 134 -8.84 12.81 -3.98
C GLU A 134 -10.28 12.67 -3.45
N ARG A 135 -11.09 11.80 -4.04
CA ARG A 135 -12.48 11.58 -3.62
C ARG A 135 -12.57 10.98 -2.21
N ILE A 136 -11.74 9.99 -1.90
CA ILE A 136 -11.73 9.38 -0.56
C ILE A 136 -11.31 10.41 0.49
N ILE A 137 -10.24 11.15 0.21
CA ILE A 137 -9.71 12.20 1.08
C ILE A 137 -10.75 13.28 1.29
N PHE A 138 -11.47 13.69 0.26
CA PHE A 138 -12.55 14.68 0.39
C PHE A 138 -13.58 14.23 1.43
N ALA A 139 -14.04 12.97 1.37
CA ALA A 139 -15.00 12.44 2.36
C ALA A 139 -14.39 12.34 3.77
N GLU A 140 -13.11 11.97 3.89
CA GLU A 140 -12.40 11.93 5.17
C GLU A 140 -12.26 13.33 5.80
N GLU A 141 -11.83 14.30 5.00
CA GLU A 141 -11.66 15.68 5.45
C GLU A 141 -13.00 16.36 5.74
N TYR A 142 -14.05 16.05 4.97
CA TYR A 142 -15.41 16.49 5.27
C TYR A 142 -15.88 15.98 6.64
N PHE A 143 -15.64 14.69 6.94
CA PHE A 143 -15.95 14.10 8.24
C PHE A 143 -15.11 14.71 9.38
N LEU A 144 -13.80 14.85 9.19
CA LEU A 144 -12.89 15.39 10.20
C LEU A 144 -13.19 16.85 10.50
N ARG A 145 -13.45 17.66 9.48
CA ARG A 145 -13.86 19.05 9.63
C ARG A 145 -15.20 19.16 10.37
N GLY A 146 -16.18 18.34 10.03
CA GLY A 146 -17.47 18.32 10.72
C GLY A 146 -17.37 17.92 12.20
N LYS A 147 -16.39 17.08 12.55
CA LYS A 147 -16.22 16.57 13.92
C LYS A 147 -15.32 17.44 14.81
N PHE A 148 -14.24 17.98 14.26
CA PHE A 148 -13.17 18.65 15.02
C PHE A 148 -12.99 20.13 14.66
N ASP A 149 -13.68 20.61 13.62
CA ASP A 149 -13.74 22.01 13.18
C ASP A 149 -12.38 22.75 13.28
N LYS A 150 -12.23 23.64 14.26
CA LYS A 150 -11.04 24.48 14.46
C LYS A 150 -9.73 23.69 14.60
N ASP A 151 -9.73 22.57 15.32
CA ASP A 151 -8.51 21.78 15.55
C ASP A 151 -8.02 21.13 14.25
N TYR A 152 -8.97 20.67 13.43
CA TYR A 152 -8.67 20.11 12.11
C TYR A 152 -8.16 21.19 11.17
N LEU A 153 -8.84 22.34 11.08
CA LEU A 153 -8.47 23.44 10.18
C LEU A 153 -7.06 23.99 10.51
N ALA A 154 -6.78 24.25 11.79
CA ALA A 154 -5.47 24.74 12.24
C ALA A 154 -4.31 23.78 11.94
N TRP A 155 -4.58 22.48 11.82
CA TRP A 155 -3.60 21.49 11.37
C TRP A 155 -3.53 21.36 9.85
N ALA A 156 -4.68 21.39 9.17
CA ALA A 156 -4.77 21.20 7.72
C ALA A 156 -4.14 22.37 6.95
N ASP A 157 -4.31 23.60 7.41
CA ASP A 157 -3.78 24.82 6.76
C ASP A 157 -2.24 24.83 6.68
N LYS A 158 -1.56 24.15 7.60
CA LYS A 158 -0.09 24.09 7.67
C LYS A 158 0.50 22.78 7.14
N THR A 159 -0.32 21.82 6.72
CA THR A 159 0.11 20.46 6.38
C THR A 159 -0.37 20.06 4.98
N PRO A 160 0.54 19.75 4.05
CA PRO A 160 0.17 19.38 2.69
C PRO A 160 -0.58 18.03 2.63
N ALA A 161 -1.45 17.86 1.63
CA ALA A 161 -2.27 16.65 1.50
C ALA A 161 -1.47 15.39 1.12
N PHE A 162 -0.59 15.50 0.12
CA PHE A 162 0.08 14.36 -0.52
C PHE A 162 1.61 14.43 -0.53
N ILE A 163 2.19 15.60 -0.84
CA ILE A 163 3.64 15.76 -0.92
C ILE A 163 4.15 16.16 0.46
N PRO A 164 4.95 15.34 1.16
CA PRO A 164 5.41 15.67 2.49
C PRO A 164 6.30 16.91 2.48
N ARG A 165 6.11 17.79 3.47
CA ARG A 165 7.09 18.86 3.71
C ARG A 165 8.39 18.27 4.24
N LEU A 166 9.52 18.90 3.88
CA LEU A 166 10.86 18.43 4.25
C LEU A 166 11.26 18.79 5.70
N GLY A 167 10.45 19.56 6.42
CA GLY A 167 10.74 20.03 7.78
C GLY A 167 9.49 20.16 8.65
N GLY A 168 9.67 20.52 9.92
CA GLY A 168 8.57 20.68 10.87
C GLY A 168 8.03 19.35 11.44
N TYR A 169 8.87 18.33 11.56
CA TYR A 169 8.48 17.09 12.21
C TYR A 169 8.16 17.34 13.69
N VAL A 170 6.94 16.98 14.11
CA VAL A 170 6.51 17.05 15.51
C VAL A 170 6.57 15.65 16.11
N LYS A 171 7.32 15.47 17.20
CA LYS A 171 7.47 14.16 17.85
C LYS A 171 6.11 13.64 18.35
N PRO A 172 5.74 12.38 18.06
CA PRO A 172 4.55 11.74 18.64
C PRO A 172 4.64 11.57 20.15
N GLU A 173 3.50 11.67 20.83
CA GLU A 173 3.39 11.38 22.27
C GLU A 173 3.60 9.88 22.55
N LEU A 174 3.01 9.01 21.71
CA LEU A 174 3.15 7.58 21.86
C LEU A 174 4.49 7.08 21.29
N PRO A 175 5.21 6.17 21.97
CA PRO A 175 6.49 5.64 21.49
C PRO A 175 6.29 4.69 20.30
N PHE A 176 7.26 4.56 19.41
CA PHE A 176 7.14 3.66 18.25
C PHE A 176 6.86 2.20 18.66
N SER A 177 5.85 1.57 18.05
CA SER A 177 5.48 0.18 18.35
C SER A 177 5.62 -0.77 17.15
N PHE A 178 6.70 -1.55 17.20
CA PHE A 178 6.91 -2.68 16.28
C PHE A 178 5.80 -3.74 16.39
N LYS A 179 5.25 -3.97 17.59
CA LYS A 179 4.16 -4.92 17.80
C LYS A 179 2.90 -4.52 17.03
N ASN A 180 2.54 -3.23 17.07
CA ASN A 180 1.38 -2.72 16.35
C ASN A 180 1.57 -2.83 14.83
N ILE A 181 2.79 -2.55 14.35
CA ILE A 181 3.15 -2.73 12.94
C ILE A 181 2.98 -4.18 12.54
N LEU A 182 3.59 -5.11 13.28
CA LEU A 182 3.55 -6.53 12.94
C LEU A 182 2.12 -7.07 12.95
N LYS A 183 1.31 -6.69 13.94
CA LYS A 183 -0.11 -7.05 14.05
C LYS A 183 -0.94 -6.59 12.85
N ARG A 184 -0.59 -5.42 12.28
CA ARG A 184 -1.37 -4.79 11.22
C ARG A 184 -0.81 -5.12 9.84
N GLU A 185 0.46 -4.90 9.57
CA GLU A 185 1.03 -4.87 8.21
C GLU A 185 1.62 -6.21 7.73
N TYR A 186 1.57 -7.29 8.52
CA TYR A 186 1.99 -8.62 8.04
C TYR A 186 1.26 -9.10 6.76
N PRO A 187 -0.04 -8.82 6.53
CA PRO A 187 -0.70 -9.19 5.28
C PRO A 187 -0.22 -8.34 4.12
N SER A 188 0.17 -7.07 4.36
CA SER A 188 0.66 -6.15 3.34
C SER A 188 1.99 -6.64 2.78
N LEU A 189 2.93 -7.02 3.64
CA LEU A 189 4.22 -7.60 3.22
C LEU A 189 4.01 -8.90 2.43
N PHE A 190 3.18 -9.80 2.94
CA PHE A 190 2.87 -11.04 2.24
C PHE A 190 2.22 -10.79 0.87
N GLY A 191 1.29 -9.83 0.78
CA GLY A 191 0.67 -9.42 -0.48
C GLY A 191 1.68 -8.95 -1.51
N ILE A 192 2.67 -8.13 -1.11
CA ILE A 192 3.76 -7.71 -2.02
C ILE A 192 4.54 -8.95 -2.50
N ILE A 193 4.95 -9.85 -1.60
CA ILE A 193 5.68 -11.08 -1.96
C ILE A 193 4.89 -11.93 -2.96
N VAL A 194 3.60 -12.14 -2.72
CA VAL A 194 2.70 -12.90 -3.61
C VAL A 194 2.61 -12.23 -4.99
N VAL A 195 2.36 -10.92 -5.04
CA VAL A 195 2.25 -10.18 -6.31
C VAL A 195 3.54 -10.29 -7.12
N PHE A 196 4.69 -10.03 -6.51
CA PHE A 196 5.97 -10.09 -7.21
C PHE A 196 6.35 -11.51 -7.66
N THR A 197 6.01 -12.52 -6.85
CA THR A 197 6.18 -13.94 -7.23
C THR A 197 5.32 -14.27 -8.46
N ILE A 198 4.04 -13.90 -8.45
CA ILE A 198 3.14 -14.17 -9.58
C ILE A 198 3.60 -13.43 -10.85
N PHE A 199 4.00 -12.17 -10.72
CA PHE A 199 4.48 -11.38 -11.86
C PHE A 199 5.74 -11.98 -12.49
N ASP A 200 6.68 -12.47 -11.68
CA ASP A 200 7.88 -13.13 -12.20
C ASP A 200 7.52 -14.45 -12.91
N LEU A 201 6.70 -15.30 -12.28
CA LEU A 201 6.25 -16.57 -12.86
C LEU A 201 5.54 -16.38 -14.20
N ILE A 202 4.68 -15.37 -14.33
CA ILE A 202 3.99 -15.03 -15.59
C ILE A 202 5.01 -14.60 -16.65
N GLN A 203 5.96 -13.72 -16.32
CA GLN A 203 7.00 -13.32 -17.27
C GLN A 203 7.84 -14.50 -17.73
N VAL A 204 8.26 -15.38 -16.82
CA VAL A 204 9.02 -16.59 -17.16
C VAL A 204 8.18 -17.51 -18.06
N TYR A 205 6.90 -17.71 -17.75
CA TYR A 205 6.02 -18.58 -18.53
C TYR A 205 5.83 -18.10 -19.97
N PHE A 206 5.57 -16.81 -20.19
CA PHE A 206 5.30 -16.26 -21.52
C PHE A 206 6.56 -15.90 -22.31
N GLN A 207 7.62 -15.43 -21.65
CA GLN A 207 8.82 -14.92 -22.32
C GLN A 207 9.94 -15.97 -22.46
N LEU A 208 9.90 -17.07 -21.69
CA LEU A 208 10.88 -18.17 -21.78
C LEU A 208 10.18 -19.53 -22.02
N PRO A 209 9.50 -19.71 -23.16
CA PRO A 209 8.65 -20.89 -23.42
C PRO A 209 9.43 -22.22 -23.46
N TYR A 210 10.74 -22.20 -23.74
CA TYR A 210 11.56 -23.41 -23.68
C TYR A 210 11.68 -23.98 -22.25
N LEU A 211 11.54 -23.15 -21.21
CA LEU A 211 11.47 -23.59 -19.82
C LEU A 211 10.09 -24.13 -19.43
N SER A 212 9.03 -23.76 -20.15
CA SER A 212 7.65 -24.16 -19.84
C SER A 212 7.23 -25.47 -20.53
N ILE A 213 7.82 -25.81 -21.69
CA ILE A 213 7.40 -26.94 -22.52
C ILE A 213 7.98 -28.31 -22.06
N GLY A 214 9.10 -28.34 -21.33
CA GLY A 214 9.78 -29.61 -20.97
C GLY A 214 9.69 -30.02 -19.49
N ASN A 215 9.46 -29.09 -18.57
CA ASN A 215 9.46 -29.38 -17.14
C ASN A 215 8.55 -28.37 -16.42
N LYS A 216 7.40 -28.82 -15.88
CA LYS A 216 6.51 -27.92 -15.10
C LYS A 216 7.21 -27.32 -13.87
N PHE A 217 8.29 -27.95 -13.40
CA PHE A 217 9.18 -27.44 -12.35
C PHE A 217 10.26 -26.46 -12.86
N GLY A 218 10.37 -26.24 -14.18
CA GLY A 218 11.37 -25.34 -14.76
C GLY A 218 11.07 -23.85 -14.53
N ILE A 219 9.79 -23.50 -14.40
CA ILE A 219 9.35 -22.12 -14.10
C ILE A 219 9.57 -21.80 -12.62
N TRP A 220 9.33 -22.78 -11.73
CA TRP A 220 9.51 -22.63 -10.28
C TRP A 220 10.93 -23.02 -9.86
N ASN A 221 11.77 -22.02 -9.62
CA ASN A 221 13.17 -22.24 -9.20
C ASN A 221 13.38 -22.10 -7.68
N LEU A 222 14.60 -22.37 -7.22
CA LEU A 222 14.99 -22.24 -5.81
C LEU A 222 14.72 -20.84 -5.23
N PHE A 223 14.91 -19.79 -6.03
CA PHE A 223 14.61 -18.42 -5.60
C PHE A 223 13.12 -18.25 -5.25
N HIS A 224 12.20 -18.79 -6.06
CA HIS A 224 10.77 -18.77 -5.75
C HIS A 224 10.46 -19.53 -4.45
N THR A 225 11.03 -20.72 -4.27
CA THR A 225 10.86 -21.50 -3.04
C THR A 225 11.29 -20.73 -1.81
N ILE A 226 12.47 -20.10 -1.84
CA ILE A 226 13.00 -19.34 -0.72
C ILE A 226 12.18 -18.07 -0.48
N PHE A 227 11.93 -17.28 -1.53
CA PHE A 227 11.26 -15.98 -1.44
C PHE A 227 9.79 -16.13 -1.02
N PHE A 228 9.03 -16.96 -1.73
CA PHE A 228 7.63 -17.22 -1.41
C PHE A 228 7.48 -18.03 -0.13
N GLY A 229 8.35 -19.04 0.08
CA GLY A 229 8.35 -19.86 1.29
C GLY A 229 8.62 -19.04 2.55
N PHE A 230 9.57 -18.11 2.49
CA PHE A 230 9.78 -17.13 3.56
C PHE A 230 8.52 -16.29 3.82
N GLY A 231 7.89 -15.77 2.75
CA GLY A 231 6.65 -14.99 2.87
C GLY A 231 5.51 -15.78 3.53
N VAL A 232 5.29 -17.03 3.12
CA VAL A 232 4.29 -17.92 3.70
C VAL A 232 4.60 -18.22 5.17
N ALA A 233 5.84 -18.60 5.48
CA ALA A 233 6.26 -18.88 6.85
C ALA A 233 6.06 -17.66 7.75
N PHE A 234 6.53 -16.49 7.32
CA PHE A 234 6.34 -15.22 8.03
C PHE A 234 4.86 -14.89 8.25
N TYR A 235 4.03 -15.03 7.20
CA TYR A 235 2.60 -14.76 7.27
C TYR A 235 1.90 -15.70 8.24
N VAL A 236 2.13 -17.02 8.13
CA VAL A 236 1.49 -18.03 8.96
C VAL A 236 1.91 -17.86 10.42
N LEU A 237 3.21 -17.75 10.70
CA LEU A 237 3.72 -17.56 12.07
C LEU A 237 3.14 -16.29 12.69
N THR A 238 3.18 -15.16 11.98
CA THR A 238 2.63 -13.90 12.49
C THR A 238 1.12 -13.98 12.69
N ARG A 239 0.39 -14.57 11.72
CA ARG A 239 -1.06 -14.73 11.81
C ARG A 239 -1.46 -15.62 12.98
N LEU A 240 -0.71 -16.70 13.25
CA LEU A 240 -0.91 -17.54 14.42
C LEU A 240 -0.76 -16.70 15.69
N VAL A 241 0.35 -15.99 15.85
CA VAL A 241 0.57 -15.11 17.02
C VAL A 241 -0.57 -14.10 17.18
N VAL A 242 -1.00 -13.44 16.11
CA VAL A 242 -2.12 -12.46 16.13
C VAL A 242 -3.46 -13.09 16.50
N LYS A 243 -3.70 -14.35 16.14
CA LYS A 243 -5.00 -15.01 16.33
C LYS A 243 -5.09 -15.82 17.63
N THR A 244 -3.99 -16.34 18.14
CA THR A 244 -3.96 -17.24 19.30
C THR A 244 -3.40 -16.61 20.57
N THR A 245 -2.71 -15.46 20.47
CA THR A 245 -2.06 -14.83 21.61
C THR A 245 -2.43 -13.34 21.72
N LYS A 246 -2.26 -12.77 22.93
CA LYS A 246 -2.29 -11.32 23.17
C LYS A 246 -0.92 -10.66 23.08
N PHE A 247 0.10 -11.38 22.61
CA PHE A 247 1.51 -10.93 22.67
C PHE A 247 1.76 -9.62 21.92
N LEU A 248 1.01 -9.40 20.83
CA LEU A 248 1.10 -8.22 19.98
C LEU A 248 0.06 -7.14 20.31
N ASP A 249 -0.74 -7.32 21.36
CA ASP A 249 -1.65 -6.29 21.85
C ASP A 249 -0.84 -5.20 22.56
N VAL A 250 -1.23 -3.94 22.30
CA VAL A 250 -0.57 -2.76 22.84
C VAL A 250 -1.65 -1.81 23.31
N GLU A 251 -1.63 -1.47 24.60
CA GLU A 251 -2.64 -0.56 25.17
C GLU A 251 -2.62 0.79 24.44
N GLY A 252 -3.82 1.33 24.19
CA GLY A 252 -4.00 2.56 23.41
C GLY A 252 -3.77 2.42 21.90
N ARG A 253 -3.66 1.20 21.34
CA ARG A 253 -3.40 0.96 19.90
C ARG A 253 -4.19 -0.18 19.25
#